data_AF-A0AAX0K6S4-F1
#
_entry.id   AF-A0AAX0K6S4-F1
#
_cell.length_a   1.000
_cell.length_b   1.000
_cell.length_c   1.000
_cell.angle_alpha   90.00
_cell.angle_beta   90.00
_cell.angle_gamma   90.00
#
_symmetry.space_group_name_H-M   'P 1'
#
loop_
_entity.id
_entity.type
_entity.pdbx_description
1 polymer ?
#
loop_
_entity_poly.entity_id
_entity_poly.type
_entity_poly.pdbx_seq_one_letter_code
_entity_poly.pdbx_strand_id
1 'polypeptide(L)' 'KAPASHTHPWNQITGVPSASLTAKGIVQLSSDTNSNSETLAATPRAVKAAYDLAAGKAPASHTHPWNQITG' A
#
# COMPACT_ATOMS: atom_id res chain seq x y z
N LYS A 1 13.22 30.97 -33.97
CA LYS A 1 11.91 30.36 -33.58
C LYS A 1 12.22 28.97 -33.05
N ALA A 2 11.86 28.64 -31.80
CA ALA A 2 12.05 27.29 -31.27
C ALA A 2 11.22 26.29 -32.10
N PRO A 3 11.71 25.05 -32.30
CA PRO A 3 10.95 24.03 -33.02
C PRO A 3 9.59 23.81 -32.36
N ALA A 4 8.55 23.56 -33.15
CA ALA A 4 7.19 23.35 -32.65
C ALA A 4 7.01 22.04 -31.86
N SER A 5 8.06 21.21 -31.77
CA SER A 5 8.06 19.93 -31.10
C SER A 5 9.41 19.73 -30.42
N HIS A 6 9.38 19.44 -29.12
CA HIS A 6 10.55 19.02 -28.37
C HIS A 6 10.16 17.96 -27.33
N THR A 7 11.15 17.23 -26.86
CA THR A 7 11.02 16.19 -25.83
C THR A 7 11.83 16.57 -24.62
N HIS A 8 11.28 16.39 -23.42
CA HIS A 8 12.02 16.53 -22.17
C HIS A 8 12.54 15.16 -21.71
N PRO A 9 13.85 14.99 -21.46
CA PRO A 9 14.35 13.83 -20.75
C PRO A 9 13.83 13.81 -19.31
N TRP A 10 13.59 12.61 -18.78
CA TRP A 10 13.02 12.40 -17.44
C TRP A 10 13.81 13.10 -16.33
N ASN A 11 15.13 13.20 -16.47
CA ASN A 11 16.01 13.88 -15.52
C ASN A 11 15.81 15.41 -15.43
N GLN A 12 15.09 16.03 -16.37
CA GLN A 12 14.71 17.44 -16.31
C GLN A 12 13.41 17.69 -15.52
N ILE A 13 12.70 16.63 -15.14
CA ILE A 13 11.50 16.73 -14.30
C ILE A 13 11.96 16.84 -12.84
N THR A 14 12.20 18.07 -12.39
CA THR A 14 12.58 18.39 -11.01
C THR A 14 11.39 18.98 -10.26
N GLY A 15 11.17 18.57 -9.00
CA GLY A 15 10.14 19.18 -8.14
C GLY A 15 8.77 18.50 -8.14
N VAL A 16 8.68 17.21 -8.52
CA VAL A 16 7.46 16.43 -8.25
C VAL A 16 7.38 16.17 -6.74
N PRO A 17 6.29 16.58 -6.06
CA PRO A 17 6.17 16.40 -4.61
C PRO A 17 5.95 14.93 -4.24
N SER A 18 6.13 14.60 -2.96
CA SER A 18 5.66 13.34 -2.39
C SER A 18 4.14 13.26 -2.46
N ALA A 19 3.59 12.08 -2.73
CA ALA A 19 2.14 11.89 -2.67
C ALA A 19 1.62 11.95 -1.24
N SER A 20 0.35 12.31 -1.09
CA SER A 20 -0.42 12.23 0.14
C SER A 20 -1.86 11.78 -0.19
N LEU A 21 -2.69 11.63 0.84
CA LEU A 21 -4.12 11.33 0.66
C LEU A 21 -4.87 12.48 -0.04
N THR A 22 -4.33 13.70 -0.02
CA THR A 22 -4.97 14.91 -0.56
C THR A 22 -4.27 15.48 -1.79
N ALA A 23 -3.02 15.07 -2.05
CA ALA A 23 -2.21 15.58 -3.15
C ALA A 23 -1.53 14.45 -3.92
N LYS A 24 -1.55 14.54 -5.25
CA LYS A 24 -0.83 13.61 -6.13
C LYS A 24 0.68 13.85 -6.03
N GLY A 25 1.47 12.79 -6.18
CA GLY A 25 2.93 12.87 -6.14
C GLY A 25 3.59 11.50 -6.35
N ILE A 26 4.87 11.40 -5.97
CA ILE A 26 5.65 10.16 -6.04
C ILE A 26 5.66 9.47 -4.67
N VAL A 27 5.62 8.13 -4.66
CA VAL A 27 5.78 7.28 -3.48
C VAL A 27 6.89 6.27 -3.73
N GLN A 28 7.57 5.83 -2.66
CA GLN A 28 8.43 4.66 -2.70
C GLN A 28 7.61 3.40 -2.40
N LEU A 29 7.96 2.30 -3.04
CA LEU A 29 7.28 1.02 -2.83
C LEU A 29 7.96 0.26 -1.69
N SER A 30 7.17 -0.32 -0.79
CA SER A 30 7.63 -1.29 0.20
C SER A 30 6.92 -2.64 0.05
N SER A 31 7.62 -3.70 0.43
CA SER A 31 7.07 -5.05 0.49
C SER A 31 6.95 -5.58 1.93
N ASP A 32 7.13 -4.73 2.93
CA ASP A 32 6.95 -5.09 4.32
C ASP A 32 5.46 -5.36 4.60
N THR A 33 5.17 -6.38 5.42
CA THR A 33 3.80 -6.76 5.77
C THR A 33 3.32 -6.14 7.10
N ASN A 34 4.20 -5.44 7.81
CA ASN A 34 3.98 -4.86 9.13
C ASN A 34 4.39 -3.38 9.21
N SER A 35 4.51 -2.70 8.07
CA SER A 35 4.88 -1.29 8.03
C SER A 35 3.70 -0.40 8.46
N ASN A 36 3.99 0.58 9.30
CA ASN A 36 3.06 1.63 9.71
C ASN A 36 3.28 2.94 8.91
N SER A 37 4.07 2.90 7.84
CA SER A 37 4.36 4.09 7.04
C SER A 37 3.14 4.53 6.24
N GLU A 38 2.81 5.82 6.32
CA GLU A 38 1.78 6.46 5.49
C GLU A 38 2.35 7.07 4.19
N THR A 39 3.68 7.02 4.01
CA THR A 39 4.38 7.63 2.87
C THR A 39 4.84 6.61 1.82
N LEU A 40 4.81 5.32 2.16
CA LEU A 40 5.18 4.21 1.28
C LEU A 40 3.94 3.51 0.75
N ALA A 41 3.96 3.13 -0.53
CA ALA A 41 2.89 2.31 -1.10
C ALA A 41 3.20 0.81 -0.98
N ALA A 42 2.20 0.04 -0.57
CA ALA A 42 2.31 -1.42 -0.49
C ALA A 42 2.35 -2.04 -1.89
N THR A 43 3.25 -3.00 -2.08
CA THR A 43 3.26 -3.84 -3.29
C THR A 43 2.20 -4.96 -3.22
N PRO A 44 1.75 -5.50 -4.37
CA PRO A 44 0.89 -6.69 -4.37
C PRO A 44 1.48 -7.87 -3.59
N ARG A 45 2.81 -7.98 -3.54
CA ARG A 45 3.54 -8.99 -2.75
C ARG A 45 3.29 -8.85 -1.24
N ALA A 46 3.39 -7.64 -0.69
CA ALA A 46 3.09 -7.39 0.72
C ALA A 46 1.63 -7.73 1.05
N VAL A 47 0.69 -7.27 0.19
CA VAL A 47 -0.75 -7.50 0.38
C VAL A 47 -1.07 -8.99 0.36
N LYS A 48 -0.54 -9.74 -0.62
CA LYS A 48 -0.71 -11.19 -0.70
C LYS A 48 -0.17 -11.89 0.55
N ALA A 49 1.05 -11.55 0.98
CA ALA A 49 1.67 -12.19 2.14
C ALA A 49 0.91 -11.92 3.44
N ALA A 50 0.41 -10.70 3.65
CA ALA A 50 -0.44 -10.37 4.79
C ALA A 50 -1.78 -11.13 4.77
N TYR A 51 -2.40 -11.23 3.59
CA TYR A 51 -3.64 -11.99 3.40
C TYR A 51 -3.44 -13.49 3.68
N ASP A 52 -2.41 -14.10 3.10
CA ASP A 52 -2.13 -15.54 3.29
C ASP A 52 -1.84 -15.85 4.77
N LEU A 53 -1.12 -14.96 5.47
CA LEU A 53 -0.89 -15.06 6.91
C LEU A 53 -2.21 -15.01 7.68
N ALA A 54 -3.09 -14.06 7.39
CA ALA A 54 -4.38 -13.94 8.07
C ALA A 54 -5.28 -15.16 7.81
N ALA A 55 -5.37 -15.61 6.55
CA ALA A 55 -6.12 -16.80 6.17
C ALA A 55 -5.62 -18.06 6.88
N GLY A 56 -4.30 -18.19 7.10
CA GLY A 56 -3.70 -19.30 7.84
C GLY A 56 -3.89 -19.24 9.36
N LYS A 57 -4.32 -18.10 9.92
CA LYS A 57 -4.58 -17.94 11.37
C LYS A 57 -6.06 -17.90 11.72
N ALA A 58 -6.94 -17.60 10.76
CA ALA A 58 -8.37 -17.60 10.97
C ALA A 58 -8.88 -19.03 11.24
N PRO A 59 -9.58 -19.29 12.35
CA PRO A 59 -10.22 -20.58 12.56
C PRO A 59 -11.34 -20.76 11.52
N ALA A 60 -11.37 -21.89 10.84
CA ALA A 60 -12.41 -22.21 9.85
C ALA A 60 -13.82 -22.24 10.48
N SER A 61 -13.90 -22.49 11.78
CA SER A 61 -15.11 -22.39 12.58
C SER A 61 -14.73 -21.90 13.97
N HIS A 62 -15.50 -20.94 14.48
CA HIS A 62 -15.52 -20.63 15.90
C HIS A 62 -16.92 -20.98 16.42
N THR A 63 -17.01 -21.60 17.59
CA THR A 63 -18.28 -21.93 18.23
C THR A 63 -18.23 -21.44 19.67
N HIS A 64 -19.25 -20.70 20.09
CA HIS A 64 -19.46 -20.35 21.49
C HIS A 64 -20.38 -21.41 22.12
N PRO A 65 -19.93 -22.18 23.13
CA PRO A 65 -20.86 -22.94 23.95
C PRO A 65 -21.82 -21.99 24.67
N TRP A 66 -23.07 -22.42 24.83
CA TRP A 66 -24.13 -21.63 25.48
C TRP A 66 -23.73 -21.12 26.88
N ASN A 67 -22.89 -21.87 27.61
CA ASN A 67 -22.40 -21.48 28.92
C ASN A 67 -21.39 -20.30 28.91
N GLN A 68 -20.93 -19.83 27.75
CA GLN A 68 -20.02 -18.68 27.58
C GLN A 68 -20.74 -17.42 27.07
N ILE A 69 -22.04 -17.52 26.77
CA ILE A 69 -22.86 -16.38 26.37
C ILE A 69 -23.52 -15.84 27.64
N THR A 70 -22.81 -14.99 28.37
CA THR A 70 -23.36 -14.27 29.53
C THR A 70 -23.75 -12.85 29.12
N GLY A 71 -24.96 -12.44 29.47
CA GLY A 71 -25.42 -11.04 29.51
C GLY A 71 -25.60 -10.59 30.94
#